data_AF-A0A6A8VA76-F1
#
_entry.id   AF-A0A6A8VA76-F1
#
_cell.length_a   1.000
_cell.length_b   1.000
_cell.length_c   1.000
_cell.angle_alpha   90.00
_cell.angle_beta   90.00
_cell.angle_gamma   90.00
#
_symmetry.space_group_name_H-M   'P 1'
#
loop_
_entity.id
_entity.type
_entity.pdbx_description
1 polymer ?
#
loop_
_entity_poly.entity_id
_entity_poly.type
_entity_poly.pdbx_seq_one_letter_code
_entity_poly.pdbx_strand_id
1 'polypeptide(L)'
;MYQEPDGIFGIIEVVRDFYDHGIDEHMIVFMFMAIVALDIVIGVSRAWAYHEFSSRKWRKGLVSHTAMILIVAIGYPFALYMNLGPVVDAFIVAMMAAYGSSILASLSALGVEIPGLDRLVKQNIDHEKFQLKDGLEEPSKLIKKRRKEK
;
A
#
# COMPACT_ATOMS: atom_id res chain seq x y z
N MET A 1 8.02 25.58 37.37
CA MET A 1 6.71 24.94 37.17
C MET A 1 6.97 23.45 36.99
N TYR A 2 6.32 22.60 37.79
CA TYR A 2 6.42 21.14 37.64
C TYR A 2 5.50 20.78 36.48
N GLN A 3 6.05 20.46 35.30
CA GLN A 3 5.25 19.85 34.25
C GLN A 3 4.86 18.46 34.77
N GLU A 4 3.55 18.17 34.82
CA GLU A 4 3.10 16.81 35.09
C GLU A 4 3.70 15.89 34.02
N PRO A 5 4.05 14.64 34.38
CA PRO A 5 4.52 13.70 33.38
C PRO A 5 3.36 13.40 32.42
N ASP A 6 3.36 14.07 31.26
CA ASP A 6 2.41 13.89 30.18
C ASP A 6 2.66 12.52 29.52
N GLY A 7 2.20 11.45 30.19
CA GLY A 7 2.53 10.06 29.85
C GLY A 7 2.17 9.67 28.40
N ILE A 8 1.03 9.00 28.20
CA ILE A 8 0.59 8.66 26.83
C ILE A 8 0.13 9.91 26.08
N PHE A 9 -0.34 10.93 26.79
CA PHE A 9 -0.82 12.18 26.20
C PHE A 9 0.30 13.01 25.57
N GLY A 10 1.52 12.99 26.13
CA GLY A 10 2.68 13.66 25.52
C GLY A 10 3.05 13.04 24.17
N ILE A 11 2.91 11.72 24.00
CA ILE A 11 3.11 11.07 22.69
C ILE A 11 2.11 11.61 21.66
N ILE A 12 0.84 11.75 22.04
CA ILE A 12 -0.22 12.24 21.16
C ILE A 12 0.03 13.70 20.79
N GLU A 13 0.46 14.53 21.75
CA GLU A 13 0.77 15.94 21.52
C GLU A 13 1.95 16.11 20.55
N VAL A 14 3.02 15.34 20.73
CA VAL A 14 4.18 15.36 19.81
C VAL A 14 3.77 14.98 18.39
N VAL A 15 2.96 13.92 18.24
CA VAL A 15 2.46 13.51 16.92
C VAL A 15 1.56 14.60 16.32
N ARG A 16 0.65 15.16 17.11
CA ARG A 16 -0.28 16.19 16.65
C ARG A 16 0.45 17.45 16.20
N ASP A 17 1.36 17.97 17.02
CA ASP A 17 2.14 19.17 16.72
C ASP A 17 2.96 19.00 15.44
N PHE A 18 3.56 17.82 15.26
CA PHE A 18 4.28 17.47 14.04
C PHE A 18 3.38 17.52 12.80
N TYR A 19 2.14 17.02 12.87
CA TYR A 19 1.21 17.03 11.73
C TYR A 19 0.54 18.38 11.48
N ASP A 20 0.40 19.21 12.51
CA ASP A 20 -0.18 20.54 12.40
C ASP A 20 0.79 21.55 11.74
N HIS A 21 2.12 21.35 11.89
CA HIS A 21 3.13 22.29 11.39
C HIS A 21 4.19 21.69 10.43
N GLY A 22 4.44 20.38 10.48
CA GLY A 22 5.56 19.73 9.80
C GLY A 22 5.21 18.92 8.54
N ILE A 23 3.92 18.72 8.22
CA ILE A 23 3.54 17.94 7.01
C ILE A 23 4.05 18.57 5.72
N ASP A 24 4.07 19.90 5.67
CA ASP A 24 4.49 20.65 4.49
C ASP A 24 5.99 20.44 4.19
N GLU A 25 6.79 20.18 5.22
CA GLU A 25 8.22 19.89 5.11
C GLU A 25 8.49 18.40 4.82
N HIS A 26 7.55 17.51 5.17
CA HIS A 26 7.72 16.06 5.09
C HIS A 26 6.68 15.36 4.19
N MET A 27 6.54 15.87 2.95
CA MET A 27 5.62 15.34 1.93
C MET A 27 5.76 13.83 1.65
N ILE A 28 6.93 13.24 1.95
CA ILE A 28 7.18 11.81 1.76
C ILE A 28 6.24 10.93 2.61
N VAL A 29 5.90 11.35 3.82
CA VAL A 29 4.98 10.63 4.71
C VAL A 29 3.57 10.65 4.14
N PHE A 30 3.13 11.81 3.66
CA PHE A 30 1.84 11.96 2.99
C PHE A 30 1.77 11.09 1.72
N MET A 31 2.81 11.11 0.89
CA MET A 31 2.87 10.29 -0.33
C MET A 31 2.82 8.79 0.01
N PHE A 32 3.51 8.37 1.06
CA PHE A 32 3.45 7.00 1.54
C PHE A 32 2.03 6.61 1.97
N MET A 33 1.35 7.43 2.78
CA MET A 33 -0.04 7.18 3.17
C MET A 33 -0.96 7.05 1.94
N ALA A 34 -0.80 7.92 0.94
CA ALA A 34 -1.56 7.87 -0.29
C ALA A 34 -1.30 6.57 -1.08
N ILE A 35 -0.05 6.12 -1.19
CA ILE A 35 0.32 4.87 -1.86
C ILE A 35 -0.28 3.66 -1.12
N VAL A 36 -0.22 3.61 0.21
CA VAL A 36 -0.83 2.51 0.98
C VAL A 36 -2.35 2.51 0.81
N ALA A 37 -2.99 3.68 0.84
CA ALA A 37 -4.43 3.80 0.59
C ALA A 37 -4.80 3.30 -0.82
N LEU A 38 -4.00 3.64 -1.82
CA LEU A 38 -4.17 3.16 -3.20
C LEU A 38 -4.03 1.63 -3.28
N ASP A 39 -3.03 1.05 -2.61
CA ASP A 39 -2.84 -0.41 -2.56
C ASP A 39 -4.05 -1.12 -1.93
N ILE A 40 -4.65 -0.54 -0.88
CA ILE A 40 -5.90 -1.08 -0.30
C ILE A 40 -7.03 -1.03 -1.33
N VAL A 41 -7.26 0.10 -2.00
CA VAL A 41 -8.35 0.25 -2.97
C VAL A 41 -8.18 -0.71 -4.15
N ILE A 42 -6.97 -0.83 -4.70
CA ILE A 42 -6.69 -1.73 -5.82
C ILE A 42 -6.75 -3.20 -5.38
N GLY A 43 -6.23 -3.52 -4.19
CA GLY A 43 -6.32 -4.86 -3.59
C GLY A 43 -7.77 -5.31 -3.38
N VAL A 44 -8.64 -4.40 -2.91
CA VAL A 44 -10.09 -4.66 -2.79
C VAL A 44 -10.73 -4.83 -4.16
N SER A 45 -10.40 -3.96 -5.12
CA SER A 45 -10.92 -4.02 -6.48
C SER A 45 -10.58 -5.35 -7.17
N ARG A 46 -9.35 -5.82 -6.99
CA ARG A 46 -8.91 -7.15 -7.44
C ARG A 46 -9.71 -8.27 -6.78
N ALA A 47 -9.79 -8.28 -5.45
CA ALA A 47 -10.51 -9.34 -4.72
C ALA A 47 -11.99 -9.41 -5.13
N TRP A 48 -12.59 -8.27 -5.46
CA TRP A 48 -13.94 -8.18 -5.99
C TRP A 48 -14.04 -8.74 -7.42
N ALA A 49 -13.15 -8.33 -8.33
CA ALA A 49 -13.14 -8.82 -9.72
C ALA A 49 -13.01 -10.37 -9.80
N TYR A 50 -12.21 -10.95 -8.91
CA TYR A 50 -11.99 -12.39 -8.85
C TYR A 50 -13.03 -13.17 -8.03
N HIS A 51 -14.02 -12.49 -7.45
CA HIS A 51 -15.04 -13.09 -6.58
C HIS A 51 -14.43 -13.90 -5.40
N GLU A 52 -13.20 -13.58 -5.00
CA GLU A 52 -12.51 -14.19 -3.85
C GLU A 52 -12.66 -13.37 -2.57
N PHE A 53 -13.55 -12.38 -2.60
CA PHE A 53 -13.79 -11.50 -1.47
C PHE A 53 -14.30 -12.29 -0.26
N SER A 54 -13.52 -12.25 0.82
CA SER A 54 -13.91 -12.82 2.11
C SER A 54 -13.61 -11.82 3.20
N SER A 55 -14.57 -11.60 4.11
CA SER A 55 -14.43 -10.64 5.21
C SER A 55 -13.21 -10.92 6.09
N ARG A 56 -12.79 -12.19 6.23
CA ARG A 56 -11.58 -12.56 6.98
C ARG A 56 -10.31 -12.13 6.25
N LYS A 57 -10.23 -12.34 4.93
CA LYS A 57 -9.10 -11.92 4.10
C LYS A 57 -9.02 -10.39 4.04
N TRP A 58 -10.16 -9.73 3.81
CA TRP A 58 -10.26 -8.27 3.78
C TRP A 58 -9.81 -7.64 5.10
N ARG A 59 -10.34 -8.10 6.24
CA ARG A 59 -9.96 -7.56 7.56
C ARG A 59 -8.46 -7.75 7.83
N LYS A 60 -7.91 -8.92 7.49
CA LYS A 60 -6.46 -9.17 7.67
C LYS A 60 -5.62 -8.19 6.84
N GLY A 61 -6.00 -7.95 5.58
CA GLY A 61 -5.34 -6.97 4.72
C GLY A 61 -5.45 -5.55 5.29
N LEU A 62 -6.67 -5.11 5.61
CA LEU A 62 -6.92 -3.78 6.15
C LEU A 62 -6.14 -3.53 7.45
N VAL A 63 -6.15 -4.48 8.39
CA VAL A 63 -5.40 -4.36 9.65
C VAL A 63 -3.91 -4.23 9.40
N SER A 64 -3.34 -5.02 8.48
CA SER A 64 -1.91 -4.96 8.16
C SER A 64 -1.51 -3.60 7.59
N HIS A 65 -2.27 -3.07 6.62
CA HIS A 65 -1.96 -1.79 5.99
C HIS A 65 -2.22 -0.60 6.93
N THR A 66 -3.29 -0.66 7.71
CA THR A 66 -3.59 0.37 8.73
C THR A 66 -2.53 0.39 9.83
N ALA A 67 -2.08 -0.77 10.31
CA ALA A 67 -0.99 -0.85 11.28
C ALA A 67 0.30 -0.23 10.74
N MET A 68 0.62 -0.47 9.46
CA MET A 68 1.79 0.13 8.81
C MET A 68 1.69 1.66 8.76
N ILE A 69 0.53 2.20 8.36
CA ILE A 69 0.29 3.65 8.37
C ILE A 69 0.48 4.21 9.78
N LEU A 70 -0.10 3.58 10.81
CA LEU A 70 0.03 4.05 12.19
C LEU A 70 1.48 4.03 12.69
N ILE A 71 2.25 2.97 12.38
CA ILE A 71 3.66 2.86 12.76
C ILE A 71 4.47 4.00 12.14
N VAL A 72 4.30 4.26 10.83
CA VAL A 72 5.02 5.36 10.18
C VAL A 72 4.51 6.71 10.69
N ALA A 73 3.19 6.86 10.86
CA ALA A 73 2.59 8.12 11.24
C ALA A 73 3.07 8.58 12.63
N ILE A 74 3.11 7.66 13.59
CA ILE A 74 3.55 7.93 14.95
C ILE A 74 5.08 7.93 15.02
N GLY A 75 5.74 6.95 14.39
CA GLY A 75 7.18 6.73 14.50
C GLY A 75 8.05 7.77 13.79
N TYR A 76 7.56 8.36 12.69
CA TYR A 76 8.31 9.34 11.91
C TYR A 76 8.70 10.59 12.71
N PRO A 77 7.77 11.27 13.43
CA PRO A 77 8.11 12.36 14.34
C PRO A 77 9.24 12.00 15.30
N PHE A 78 9.16 10.85 15.97
CA PHE A 78 10.21 10.40 16.91
C PHE A 78 11.54 10.12 16.22
N ALA A 79 11.53 9.57 15.01
CA ALA A 79 12.75 9.37 14.23
C ALA A 79 13.44 10.70 13.92
N LEU A 80 12.68 11.76 13.64
CA LEU A 80 13.24 13.09 13.45
C LEU A 80 13.83 13.66 14.74
N TYR A 81 13.15 13.51 15.89
CA TYR A 81 13.70 13.91 17.19
C TYR A 81 15.01 13.21 17.53
N MET A 82 15.19 11.97 17.08
CA MET A 82 16.43 11.19 17.25
C MET A 82 17.50 11.52 16.20
N ASN A 83 17.26 12.50 15.32
CA ASN A 83 18.14 12.87 14.20
C ASN A 83 18.36 11.72 13.20
N LEU A 84 17.35 10.87 13.02
CA LEU A 84 17.35 9.72 12.10
C LEU A 84 16.58 9.99 10.81
N GLY A 85 16.28 11.25 10.47
CA GLY A 85 15.51 11.65 9.29
C GLY A 85 15.90 10.91 8.00
N PRO A 86 17.18 10.94 7.58
CA PRO A 86 17.61 10.25 6.36
C PRO A 86 17.38 8.73 6.38
N VAL A 87 17.50 8.11 7.56
CA VAL A 87 17.30 6.66 7.73
C VAL A 87 15.82 6.31 7.58
N VAL A 88 14.94 7.07 8.24
CA VAL A 88 13.50 6.82 8.14
C VAL A 88 12.94 7.18 6.76
N ASP A 89 13.48 8.21 6.10
CA ASP A 89 13.11 8.55 4.71
C ASP A 89 13.48 7.42 3.75
N ALA A 90 14.71 6.88 3.86
CA ALA A 90 15.13 5.74 3.05
C ALA A 90 14.25 4.51 3.30
N PHE A 91 13.89 4.25 4.56
CA PHE A 91 12.95 3.20 4.91
C PHE A 91 11.56 3.42 4.27
N ILE A 92 11.03 4.64 4.30
CA ILE A 92 9.75 4.98 3.67
C ILE A 92 9.83 4.79 2.16
N VAL A 93 10.90 5.24 1.48
CA VAL A 93 11.08 5.01 0.04
C VAL A 93 11.10 3.53 -0.29
N ALA A 94 11.81 2.71 0.49
CA ALA A 94 11.83 1.26 0.30
C ALA A 94 10.43 0.66 0.47
N MET A 95 9.66 1.13 1.45
CA MET A 95 8.26 0.73 1.65
C MET A 95 7.37 1.18 0.50
N MET A 96 7.51 2.42 0.01
CA MET A 96 6.79 2.89 -1.17
C MET A 96 7.06 2.01 -2.39
N ALA A 97 8.30 1.55 -2.59
CA ALA A 97 8.63 0.61 -3.66
C ALA A 97 7.96 -0.76 -3.46
N ALA A 98 7.92 -1.27 -2.22
CA ALA A 98 7.23 -2.53 -1.90
C ALA A 98 5.71 -2.44 -2.13
N TYR A 99 5.09 -1.35 -1.69
CA TYR A 99 3.67 -1.07 -1.93
C TYR A 99 3.38 -0.80 -3.41
N GLY A 100 4.26 -0.08 -4.10
CA GLY A 100 4.20 0.10 -5.55
C GLY A 100 4.22 -1.24 -6.28
N SER A 101 5.08 -2.18 -5.87
CA SER A 101 5.08 -3.54 -6.40
C SER A 101 3.76 -4.28 -6.15
N SER A 102 3.16 -4.16 -4.96
CA SER A 102 1.84 -4.73 -4.65
C SER A 102 0.73 -4.17 -5.55
N ILE A 103 0.75 -2.86 -5.78
CA ILE A 103 -0.17 -2.17 -6.70
C ILE A 103 0.01 -2.69 -8.12
N LEU A 104 1.25 -2.71 -8.63
CA LEU A 104 1.54 -3.17 -9.99
C LEU A 104 1.10 -4.62 -10.19
N ALA A 105 1.31 -5.49 -9.20
CA ALA A 105 0.84 -6.87 -9.24
C ALA A 105 -0.70 -6.96 -9.26
N SER A 106 -1.37 -6.12 -8.48
CA SER A 106 -2.83 -6.10 -8.45
C SER A 106 -3.43 -5.52 -9.73
N LEU A 107 -2.80 -4.51 -10.34
CA LEU A 107 -3.16 -3.96 -11.65
C LEU A 107 -2.92 -4.95 -12.78
N SER A 108 -1.77 -5.64 -12.78
CA SER A 108 -1.46 -6.68 -13.75
C SER A 108 -2.47 -7.83 -13.68
N ALA A 109 -2.85 -8.24 -12.47
CA ALA A 109 -3.94 -9.20 -12.28
C ALA A 109 -5.27 -8.66 -12.83
N LEU A 110 -5.57 -7.37 -12.72
CA LEU A 110 -6.77 -6.78 -13.31
C LEU A 110 -6.71 -6.63 -14.85
N GLY A 111 -5.60 -6.99 -15.49
CA GLY A 111 -5.41 -6.88 -16.94
C GLY A 111 -5.03 -5.47 -17.40
N VAL A 112 -4.57 -4.61 -16.49
CA VAL A 112 -4.03 -3.29 -16.84
C VAL A 112 -2.59 -3.48 -17.31
N GLU A 113 -2.34 -3.31 -18.61
CA GLU A 113 -1.00 -3.30 -19.20
C GLU A 113 -0.34 -1.94 -18.93
N ILE A 114 0.84 -1.95 -18.31
CA ILE A 114 1.57 -0.72 -17.96
C ILE A 114 2.78 -0.61 -18.89
N PRO A 115 2.71 0.28 -19.91
CA PRO A 115 3.77 0.38 -20.90
C PRO A 115 5.10 0.76 -20.21
N GLY A 116 6.15 -0.02 -20.49
CA GLY A 116 7.49 0.16 -19.93
C GLY A 116 7.82 -0.66 -18.69
N LEU A 117 6.81 -1.14 -17.94
CA LEU A 117 7.01 -2.01 -16.76
C LEU A 117 6.54 -3.45 -17.00
N ASP A 118 5.78 -3.72 -18.06
CA ASP A 118 5.23 -5.04 -18.38
C ASP A 118 6.25 -6.18 -18.31
N ARG A 119 7.50 -5.94 -18.73
CA ARG A 119 8.55 -6.98 -18.73
C ARG A 119 9.09 -7.27 -17.32
N LEU A 120 9.22 -6.24 -16.48
CA LEU A 120 9.66 -6.36 -15.08
C LEU A 120 8.57 -6.96 -14.19
N VAL A 121 7.33 -6.55 -14.44
CA VAL A 121 6.13 -7.03 -13.75
C VAL A 121 5.89 -8.51 -14.08
N LYS A 122 5.94 -8.92 -15.35
CA LYS A 122 5.75 -10.33 -15.73
C LYS A 122 6.87 -11.27 -15.25
N GLN A 123 8.08 -10.78 -15.02
CA GLN A 123 9.23 -11.61 -14.62
C GLN A 123 9.42 -11.74 -13.11
N ASN A 124 8.98 -10.74 -12.32
CA ASN A 124 9.23 -10.68 -10.88
C ASN A 124 7.96 -10.80 -10.02
N ILE A 125 6.79 -10.98 -10.63
CA ILE A 125 5.56 -11.27 -9.88
C ILE A 125 5.62 -12.71 -9.35
N ASP A 126 5.46 -12.83 -8.04
CA ASP A 126 5.33 -14.10 -7.34
C ASP A 126 3.96 -14.74 -7.65
N HIS A 127 3.93 -15.59 -8.67
CA HIS A 127 2.74 -16.33 -9.10
C HIS A 127 2.21 -17.30 -8.03
N GLU A 128 2.98 -17.63 -6.98
CA GLU A 128 2.51 -18.48 -5.87
C GLU A 128 1.82 -17.67 -4.77
N LYS A 129 2.38 -16.52 -4.38
CA LYS A 129 1.72 -15.59 -3.44
C LYS A 129 0.42 -15.05 -4.04
N PHE A 130 0.41 -14.89 -5.36
CA PHE A 130 -0.73 -14.47 -6.13
C PHE A 130 -1.24 -15.65 -6.93
N GLN A 131 -2.06 -16.51 -6.32
CA GLN A 131 -2.82 -17.56 -6.99
C GLN A 131 -3.73 -16.97 -8.09
N LEU A 132 -3.12 -16.53 -9.18
CA LEU A 132 -3.74 -16.50 -10.49
C LEU A 132 -3.89 -17.97 -10.80
N LYS A 133 -5.02 -18.57 -10.38
CA LYS A 133 -5.37 -19.90 -10.90
C LYS A 133 -5.18 -19.83 -12.41
N ASP A 134 -4.45 -20.79 -12.97
CA ASP A 134 -4.28 -21.06 -14.40
C ASP A 134 -5.63 -21.35 -15.09
N GLY A 135 -6.54 -20.38 -15.05
CA GLY A 135 -7.96 -20.52 -15.35
C GLY A 135 -8.64 -19.20 -15.64
N LEU A 136 -7.90 -18.10 -15.72
CA LEU A 136 -8.38 -16.88 -16.35
C LEU A 136 -8.03 -16.98 -17.82
N GLU A 137 -8.99 -17.50 -18.59
CA GLU A 137 -9.02 -17.24 -20.02
C GLU A 137 -8.81 -15.73 -20.21
N GLU A 138 -7.70 -15.35 -20.85
CA GLU A 138 -7.42 -13.96 -21.18
C GLU A 138 -8.70 -13.28 -21.67
N PRO A 139 -8.98 -12.02 -21.26
CA PRO A 139 -10.17 -11.30 -21.73
C PRO A 139 -10.27 -11.25 -23.27
N SER A 140 -9.14 -11.37 -23.97
CA SER A 140 -9.04 -11.54 -25.43
C SER A 140 -9.76 -12.80 -25.97
N LYS A 141 -9.71 -13.91 -25.22
CA LYS A 141 -10.33 -15.20 -25.56
C LYS A 141 -11.83 -15.23 -25.25
N LEU A 142 -12.25 -14.56 -24.17
CA LEU A 142 -13.68 -14.41 -23.83
C LEU A 142 -14.44 -13.58 -24.87
N ILE A 143 -13.83 -12.53 -25.43
CA ILE A 143 -14.42 -11.72 -26.51
C ILE A 143 -14.51 -12.54 -27.81
N LYS A 144 -13.50 -13.36 -28.13
CA LYS A 144 -13.53 -14.25 -29.31
C LYS A 144 -14.56 -15.38 -29.18
N LYS A 145 -14.71 -15.96 -27.99
CA LYS A 145 -15.71 -17.02 -27.73
C LYS A 145 -17.13 -16.51 -27.92
N ARG A 146 -17.44 -15.34 -27.34
CA ARG A 146 -18.76 -14.69 -27.48
C ARG A 146 -19.10 -14.24 -28.91
N ARG A 147 -18.10 -14.10 -29.79
CA ARG A 147 -18.25 -13.76 -31.21
C ARG A 147 -18.39 -14.99 -32.13
N LYS A 148 -18.05 -16.19 -31.64
CA LYS A 148 -18.25 -17.47 -32.36
C LYS A 148 -19.59 -18.13 -32.02
N GLU A 149 -20.25 -17.69 -30.95
CA GLU A 149 -21.56 -18.20 -30.50
C GLU A 149 -22.74 -17.33 -30.97
N LYS A 150 -22.49 -16.33 -31.83
CA LYS A 150 -23.50 -15.59 -32.60
C LYS A 150 -23.32 -15.88 -34.08
#